data_AF-A0A643BUZ3-F1
#
_entry.id   AF-A0A643BUZ3-F1
#
_cell.length_a   1.000
_cell.length_b   1.000
_cell.length_c   1.000
_cell.angle_alpha   90.00
_cell.angle_beta   90.00
_cell.angle_gamma   90.00
#
_symmetry.space_group_name_H-M   'P 1'
#
loop_
_entity.id
_entity.type
_entity.pdbx_description
1 polymer ?
#
loop_
_entity_poly.entity_id
_entity_poly.type
_entity_poly.pdbx_seq_one_letter_code
_entity_poly.pdbx_strand_id
1 'polypeptide(L)' 'MEEAQNCGKQLKVLNFEFDLVFTSILNRSILTAWLILEELGQAWVSVESSWFLDERHYGGLIGLNREQMALNPARNK' A
#
# COMPACT_ATOMS: atom_id res chain seq x y z
N MET A 1 5.11 6.90 -5.67
CA MET A 1 4.11 7.25 -6.70
C MET A 1 4.46 6.58 -8.02
N GLU A 2 5.70 6.75 -8.52
CA GLU A 2 6.18 6.08 -9.73
C GLU A 2 5.98 4.56 -9.74
N GLU A 3 6.25 3.88 -8.61
CA GLU A 3 6.02 2.44 -8.48
C GLU A 3 4.56 2.04 -8.78
N ALA A 4 3.58 2.79 -8.25
CA ALA A 4 2.16 2.50 -8.47
C ALA A 4 1.77 2.66 -9.95
N GLN A 5 2.28 3.72 -10.61
CA GLN A 5 2.05 3.93 -12.04
C GLN A 5 2.68 2.81 -12.89
N ASN A 6 3.89 2.37 -12.52
CA ASN A 6 4.56 1.26 -13.19
C ASN A 6 3.80 -0.05 -13.03
N CYS A 7 3.26 -0.33 -11.84
CA CYS A 7 2.36 -1.47 -11.63
C CYS A 7 1.10 -1.38 -12.51
N GLY A 8 0.46 -0.20 -12.58
CA GLY A 8 -0.71 0.02 -13.44
C GLY A 8 -0.41 -0.25 -14.92
N LYS A 9 0.73 0.24 -15.43
CA LYS A 9 1.18 -0.03 -16.81
C LYS A 9 1.42 -1.51 -17.08
N GLN A 10 2.03 -2.23 -16.13
CA GLN A 10 2.26 -3.67 -16.26
C GLN A 10 0.95 -4.45 -16.31
N LEU A 11 0.00 -4.13 -15.41
CA LEU A 11 -1.32 -4.75 -15.39
C LEU A 11 -2.10 -4.46 -16.67
N LYS A 12 -1.96 -3.26 -17.23
CA LYS A 12 -2.58 -2.88 -18.51
C LYS A 12 -2.05 -3.71 -19.67
N VAL A 13 -0.74 -3.94 -19.75
CA VAL A 13 -0.13 -4.79 -20.79
C VAL A 13 -0.66 -6.23 -20.73
N LEU A 14 -0.99 -6.70 -19.53
CA LEU A 14 -1.56 -8.02 -19.30
C LEU A 14 -3.09 -8.08 -19.45
N ASN A 15 -3.73 -6.96 -19.84
CA ASN A 15 -5.18 -6.82 -19.99
C ASN A 15 -5.97 -7.22 -18.73
N PHE A 16 -5.49 -6.83 -17.55
CA PHE A 16 -6.27 -6.99 -16.32
C PHE A 16 -7.48 -6.04 -16.29
N GLU A 17 -8.63 -6.59 -15.94
CA GLU A 17 -9.86 -5.86 -15.65
C GLU A 17 -10.31 -6.22 -14.23
N PHE A 18 -10.50 -5.20 -13.39
CA PHE A 18 -10.91 -5.38 -12.01
C PHE A 18 -12.39 -5.08 -11.85
N ASP A 19 -13.11 -5.93 -11.12
CA ASP A 19 -14.51 -5.65 -10.71
C ASP A 19 -14.57 -4.90 -9.37
N LEU A 20 -13.56 -5.12 -8.52
CA LEU A 20 -13.47 -4.59 -7.16
C LEU A 20 -12.01 -4.49 -6.72
N VAL A 21 -11.68 -3.44 -5.97
CA VAL A 21 -10.36 -3.26 -5.36
C VAL A 21 -10.50 -3.10 -3.84
N PHE A 22 -9.66 -3.81 -3.09
CA PHE A 22 -9.59 -3.69 -1.64
C PHE A 22 -8.33 -2.95 -1.21
N THR A 23 -8.44 -2.07 -0.22
CA THR A 23 -7.30 -1.36 0.35
C THR A 23 -7.37 -1.30 1.88
N SER A 24 -6.24 -0.98 2.51
CA SER A 24 -6.22 -0.54 3.91
C SER A 24 -6.86 0.85 4.06
N ILE A 25 -7.15 1.28 5.29
CA ILE A 25 -7.63 2.67 5.50
C ILE A 25 -6.49 3.70 5.47
N LEU A 26 -5.24 3.24 5.30
CA LEU A 26 -4.07 4.10 5.26
C LEU A 26 -3.98 4.80 3.90
N ASN A 27 -3.88 6.13 3.89
CA ASN A 27 -3.86 6.95 2.66
C ASN A 27 -2.89 6.45 1.59
N ARG A 28 -1.73 5.88 1.99
CA ARG A 28 -0.76 5.33 1.05
C ARG A 28 -1.29 4.18 0.20
N SER A 29 -2.11 3.28 0.75
CA SER A 29 -2.69 2.17 -0.04
C SER A 29 -3.80 2.67 -0.96
N ILE A 30 -4.61 3.62 -0.48
CA ILE A 30 -5.70 4.22 -1.25
C ILE A 30 -5.13 4.96 -2.47
N LEU A 31 -4.10 5.80 -2.26
CA LEU A 31 -3.44 6.53 -3.35
C LEU A 31 -2.79 5.60 -4.37
N THR A 32 -2.14 4.51 -3.90
CA THR A 32 -1.57 3.50 -4.80
C THR A 32 -2.66 2.85 -5.66
N ALA A 33 -3.79 2.46 -5.07
CA ALA A 33 -4.91 1.88 -5.82
C ALA A 33 -5.48 2.84 -6.86
N TRP A 34 -5.67 4.11 -6.51
CA TRP A 34 -6.16 5.12 -7.46
C TRP A 34 -5.22 5.33 -8.64
N LEU A 35 -3.91 5.43 -8.40
CA LEU A 35 -2.92 5.57 -9.48
C LEU A 35 -2.91 4.33 -10.40
N ILE A 36 -3.06 3.14 -9.84
CA ILE A 36 -3.15 1.91 -10.63
C ILE A 36 -4.42 1.91 -11.50
N LEU A 37 -5.57 2.24 -10.92
CA LEU A 37 -6.84 2.30 -11.65
C LEU A 37 -6.85 3.41 -12.71
N GLU A 38 -6.19 4.54 -12.47
CA GLU A 38 -6.01 5.61 -13.44
C GLU A 38 -5.23 5.12 -14.67
N GLU A 39 -4.08 4.46 -14.47
CA GLU A 39 -3.27 3.91 -15.56
C GLU A 39 -4.03 2.85 -16.38
N LEU A 40 -4.86 2.05 -15.69
CA LEU A 40 -5.74 1.05 -16.30
C LEU A 40 -6.96 1.65 -17.02
N GLY A 41 -7.29 2.91 -16.78
CA GLY A 41 -8.55 3.52 -17.27
C GLY A 41 -9.80 2.98 -16.57
N GLN A 42 -9.64 2.47 -15.35
CA GLN A 42 -10.66 1.75 -14.56
C GLN A 42 -11.04 2.54 -13.30
N ALA A 43 -11.00 3.88 -13.33
CA ALA A 43 -11.35 4.73 -12.19
C ALA A 43 -12.81 4.59 -11.70
N TRP A 44 -13.67 3.93 -12.48
CA TRP A 44 -15.06 3.63 -12.14
C TRP A 44 -15.22 2.39 -11.25
N VAL A 45 -14.17 1.57 -11.13
CA VAL A 45 -14.19 0.34 -10.33
C VAL A 45 -14.35 0.69 -8.85
N SER A 46 -15.18 -0.09 -8.16
CA SER A 46 -15.47 0.14 -6.74
C SER A 46 -14.23 -0.15 -5.89
N VAL A 47 -14.01 0.68 -4.86
CA VAL A 47 -12.89 0.54 -3.93
C VAL A 47 -13.43 0.43 -2.50
N GLU A 48 -13.13 -0.68 -1.84
CA GLU A 48 -13.49 -0.92 -0.44
C GLU A 48 -12.25 -0.82 0.45
N SER A 49 -12.35 -0.02 1.52
CA SER A 49 -11.24 0.20 2.46
C SER A 49 -11.56 -0.41 3.81
N SER A 50 -10.60 -1.12 4.40
CA SER A 50 -10.81 -1.82 5.67
C SER A 50 -9.55 -1.82 6.53
N TRP A 51 -9.69 -1.54 7.82
CA TRP A 51 -8.57 -1.57 8.78
C TRP A 51 -8.01 -2.97 8.99
N PHE A 52 -8.76 -4.02 8.63
CA PHE A 52 -8.25 -5.39 8.62
C PHE A 52 -7.08 -5.59 7.64
N LEU A 53 -6.93 -4.68 6.66
CA LEU A 53 -5.83 -4.67 5.69
C LEU A 53 -4.72 -3.69 6.07
N ASP A 54 -4.80 -3.06 7.25
CA ASP A 54 -3.76 -2.15 7.71
C ASP A 54 -2.45 -2.90 7.96
N GLU A 55 -1.36 -2.17 7.76
CA GLU A 55 -0.04 -2.62 8.16
C GLU A 55 -0.01 -2.95 9.66
N ARG A 56 0.84 -3.90 10.03
CA ARG A 56 0.99 -4.32 11.41
C ARG A 56 1.18 -3.12 12.35
N HIS A 57 0.35 -3.05 13.39
CA HIS A 57 0.57 -2.08 14.47
C HIS A 57 1.82 -2.49 15.27
N TYR A 58 2.94 -1.81 15.02
CA TYR A 58 4.23 -2.09 15.66
C TYR A 58 4.32 -1.56 17.10
N GLY A 59 3.27 -0.93 17.63
CA GLY A 59 3.23 -0.43 19.01
C GLY A 59 4.34 0.57 19.30
N GLY A 60 5.05 0.38 20.42
CA GLY A 60 6.17 1.26 20.82
C GLY A 60 7.37 1.26 19.88
N LEU A 61 7.39 0.41 18.84
CA LEU A 61 8.44 0.42 17.82
C LEU A 61 8.17 1.40 16.67
N ILE A 62 6.99 2.02 16.63
CA ILE A 62 6.65 3.02 15.60
C ILE A 62 7.59 4.21 15.73
N GLY A 63 8.24 4.58 14.62
CA GLY A 63 9.16 5.72 14.56
C GLY A 63 10.62 5.41 14.95
N LEU A 64 10.92 4.18 15.38
CA LEU A 64 12.30 3.78 15.68
C LEU A 64 13.06 3.40 14.41
N ASN A 65 14.34 3.78 14.35
CA ASN A 65 15.22 3.40 13.25
C ASN A 65 15.59 1.91 13.36
N ARG A 66 15.35 1.15 12.29
CA ARG A 66 15.60 -0.30 12.24
C ARG A 66 17.07 -0.67 12.41
N GLU A 67 18.00 0.10 11.84
CA GLU A 67 19.44 -0.15 11.95
C GLU A 67 19.92 0.06 13.38
N GLN A 68 19.45 1.12 14.03
CA GLN A 68 19.76 1.38 15.44
C GLN A 68 19.23 0.27 16.36
N MET A 69 18.02 -0.23 16.08
CA MET A 69 17.43 -1.36 16.80
C MET A 69 18.22 -2.66 16.62
N ALA A 70 18.75 -2.90 15.43
CA ALA A 70 19.59 -4.07 15.15
C ALA A 70 20.96 -3.99 15.87
N LEU A 71 21.53 -2.79 15.99
CA LEU A 71 22.82 -2.56 16.63
C LEU A 71 22.75 -2.54 18.17
N ASN A 72 21.63 -2.12 18.76
CA ASN A 72 21.50 -2.03 20.22
C ASN A 72 20.13 -2.50 20.76
N PRO A 73 19.87 -3.82 20.74
CA PRO A 73 18.58 -4.38 21.17
C PRO A 73 18.33 -4.28 22.69
N ALA A 74 19.35 -3.99 23.52
CA ALA A 74 19.25 -4.06 24.97
C ALA A 74 18.80 -2.76 25.66
N ARG A 75 18.83 -1.61 24.97
CA ARG A 75 18.58 -0.29 25.58
C ARG A 75 17.10 0.10 25.66
N ASN A 76 16.21 -0.69 25.05
CA ASN A 76 14.78 -0.39 24.91
C ASN A 76 13.89 -1.37 25.71
N LYS A 77 14.43 -2.01 26.75
CA LYS A 77 13.65 -2.75 27.76
C LYS A 77 13.36 -1.88 28.97
#